data_AF-A0A8S9NFH6-F1
#
_entry.id   AF-A0A8S9NFH6-F1
#
_cell.length_a   1.000
_cell.length_b   1.000
_cell.length_c   1.000
_cell.angle_alpha   90.00
_cell.angle_beta   90.00
_cell.angle_gamma   90.00
#
_symmetry.space_group_name_H-M   'P 1'
#
loop_
_entity.id
_entity.type
_entity.pdbx_description
1 polymer ?
#
loop_
_entity_poly.entity_id
_entity_poly.type
_entity_poly.pdbx_seq_one_letter_code
_entity_poly.pdbx_strand_id
1 'polypeptide(L)'
;VKVSIEREDNDLKNNHYKECYYAGGSSEYISCLNPDKKPLHDVMGFKRELNGIIMDIALQWYVDGYSDTMLGYANGIRTNDGGTHIDGVKASITRTLNNFAKQSKVFKEEDVTFSGEHVREGLTCVVSVIVPNPEFEGRTKTRLGNPYIREIVDQSVQMYLTEYFELHPDVLESILSKSFNAYKTALALKRVREVIRSNSVSTPCTISEKLTNCSSEKPGMY
;
A
#
# COMPACT_ATOMS: atom_id res chain seq x y z
N VAL A 1 1.87 24.53 1.97
CA VAL A 1 3.06 23.70 1.69
C VAL A 1 3.22 23.68 0.18
N LYS A 2 4.31 24.22 -0.37
CA LYS A 2 4.57 24.22 -1.82
C LYS A 2 5.22 22.88 -2.16
N VAL A 3 4.43 21.93 -2.67
CA VAL A 3 4.94 20.63 -3.12
C VAL A 3 4.92 20.63 -4.63
N SER A 4 6.07 20.92 -5.24
CA SER A 4 6.28 20.77 -6.68
C SER A 4 6.63 19.31 -6.94
N ILE A 5 5.92 18.62 -7.85
CA ILE A 5 6.26 17.25 -8.23
C ILE A 5 6.34 17.17 -9.74
N GLU A 6 7.52 16.78 -10.21
CA GLU A 6 7.78 16.38 -11.58
C GLU A 6 7.26 14.95 -11.76
N ARG A 7 6.29 14.78 -12.67
CA ARG A 7 5.96 13.44 -13.20
C ARG A 7 6.95 13.16 -14.32
N GLU A 8 7.76 12.12 -14.15
CA GLU A 8 8.51 11.55 -15.27
C GLU A 8 7.62 10.47 -15.90
N ASP A 9 6.69 10.91 -16.74
CA ASP A 9 5.93 10.01 -17.60
C ASP A 9 6.87 9.60 -18.75
N ASN A 10 7.17 8.31 -18.85
CA ASN A 10 8.12 7.74 -19.81
C ASN A 10 7.51 7.63 -21.23
N ASP A 11 6.76 8.64 -21.65
CA ASP A 11 6.15 8.75 -22.98
C ASP A 11 6.85 9.85 -23.78
N LEU A 12 7.80 9.44 -24.61
CA LEU A 12 8.67 10.26 -25.47
C LEU A 12 7.95 11.18 -26.48
N LYS A 13 6.63 11.36 -26.40
CA LYS A 13 5.85 12.15 -27.39
C LYS A 13 4.82 13.12 -26.82
N ASN A 14 4.58 13.20 -25.51
CA ASN A 14 3.69 14.23 -24.98
C ASN A 14 3.99 14.54 -23.51
N ASN A 15 4.91 15.49 -23.26
CA ASN A 15 5.14 16.01 -21.92
C ASN A 15 3.95 16.89 -21.49
N HIS A 16 2.89 16.26 -21.00
CA HIS A 16 1.82 16.96 -20.30
C HIS A 16 2.29 17.30 -18.88
N TYR A 17 3.00 18.42 -18.76
CA TYR A 17 3.30 19.01 -17.46
C TYR A 17 2.00 19.51 -16.82
N LYS A 18 1.50 18.80 -15.82
CA LYS A 18 0.38 19.28 -15.00
C LYS A 18 0.94 19.90 -13.73
N GLU A 19 1.20 21.22 -13.77
CA GLU A 19 1.50 21.99 -12.58
C GLU A 19 0.23 22.08 -11.70
N CYS A 20 0.16 21.25 -10.67
CA CYS A 20 -0.89 21.35 -9.67
C CYS A 20 -0.41 22.24 -8.52
N TYR A 21 -1.07 23.40 -8.33
CA TYR A 21 -0.85 24.27 -7.19
C TYR A 21 -1.81 23.86 -6.06
N TYR A 22 -1.28 23.35 -4.94
CA TYR A 22 -2.10 22.85 -3.83
C TYR A 22 -2.38 23.93 -2.80
N ALA A 23 -3.65 24.33 -2.66
CA ALA A 23 -4.11 25.11 -1.52
C ALA A 23 -4.66 24.19 -0.41
N GLY A 24 -5.23 23.03 -0.78
CA GLY A 24 -5.91 22.08 0.11
C GLY A 24 -5.01 21.06 0.83
N GLY A 25 -3.71 20.99 0.52
CA GLY A 25 -2.79 20.04 1.16
C GLY A 25 -2.93 18.60 0.65
N SER A 26 -2.65 17.61 1.49
CA SER A 26 -2.60 16.19 1.10
C SER A 26 -3.91 15.64 0.52
N SER A 27 -5.07 16.12 0.98
CA SER A 27 -6.38 15.66 0.51
C SER A 27 -6.65 16.00 -0.96
N GLU A 28 -6.33 17.23 -1.38
CA GLU A 28 -6.48 17.67 -2.78
C GLU A 28 -5.51 16.92 -3.70
N TYR A 29 -4.34 16.55 -3.17
CA TYR A 29 -3.36 15.78 -3.93
C TYR A 29 -3.89 14.39 -4.32
N ILE A 30 -4.63 13.72 -3.43
CA ILE A 30 -5.23 12.42 -3.73
C ILE A 30 -6.25 12.51 -4.87
N SER A 31 -7.11 13.52 -4.86
CA SER A 31 -8.09 13.73 -5.93
C SER A 31 -7.44 13.91 -7.30
N CYS A 32 -6.24 14.50 -7.35
CA CYS A 32 -5.48 14.68 -8.59
C CYS A 32 -4.70 13.43 -9.03
N LEU A 33 -4.37 12.52 -8.11
CA LEU A 33 -3.59 11.31 -8.42
C LEU A 33 -4.41 10.27 -9.18
N ASN A 34 -5.70 10.17 -8.86
CA ASN A 34 -6.55 9.11 -9.39
C ASN A 34 -7.84 9.67 -10.05
N PRO A 35 -7.73 10.50 -11.10
CA PRO A 35 -8.90 11.08 -11.75
C PRO A 35 -9.83 10.02 -12.38
N ASP A 36 -9.26 8.90 -12.82
CA ASP A 36 -9.97 7.86 -13.56
C ASP A 36 -10.44 6.67 -12.69
N LYS A 37 -10.07 6.64 -11.39
CA LYS A 37 -10.46 5.54 -10.50
C LYS A 37 -11.75 5.88 -9.76
N LYS A 38 -12.62 4.88 -9.57
CA LYS A 38 -13.85 5.07 -8.79
C LYS A 38 -13.56 5.07 -7.28
N PRO A 39 -13.74 6.20 -6.56
CA PRO A 39 -13.55 6.24 -5.12
C PRO A 39 -14.64 5.44 -4.40
N LEU A 40 -14.27 4.80 -3.29
CA LEU A 40 -15.20 4.08 -2.42
C LEU A 40 -15.93 5.01 -1.44
N HIS A 41 -15.26 6.10 -1.06
CA HIS A 41 -15.74 7.11 -0.10
C HIS A 41 -14.98 8.42 -0.35
N ASP A 42 -15.39 9.52 0.31
CA ASP A 42 -14.70 10.81 0.23
C ASP A 42 -13.30 10.77 0.83
N VAL A 43 -12.41 11.67 0.41
CA VAL A 43 -11.01 11.66 0.89
C VAL A 43 -10.97 11.84 2.40
N MET A 44 -10.40 10.86 3.10
CA MET A 44 -10.14 10.95 4.54
C MET A 44 -8.79 11.62 4.75
N GLY A 45 -8.64 12.46 5.76
CA GLY A 45 -7.33 12.99 6.10
C GLY A 45 -7.35 13.94 7.29
N PHE A 46 -6.19 14.14 7.87
CA PHE A 46 -5.99 15.03 9.00
C PHE A 46 -4.63 15.71 8.97
N LYS A 47 -4.57 16.88 9.59
CA LYS A 47 -3.33 17.55 9.96
C LYS A 47 -3.21 17.56 11.47
N ARG A 48 -2.06 17.16 11.99
CA ARG A 48 -1.78 17.16 13.43
C ARG A 48 -0.35 17.57 13.70
N GLU A 49 -0.14 18.25 14.81
CA GLU A 49 1.19 18.46 15.38
C GLU A 49 1.28 17.69 16.70
N LEU A 50 2.31 16.86 16.84
CA LEU A 50 2.58 16.11 18.07
C LEU A 50 4.09 16.04 18.29
N ASN A 51 4.54 16.39 19.50
CA ASN A 51 5.97 16.38 19.87
C ASN A 51 6.88 17.16 18.91
N GLY A 52 6.40 18.29 18.37
CA GLY A 52 7.12 19.11 17.40
C GLY A 52 7.23 18.50 16.00
N ILE A 53 6.49 17.42 15.72
CA ILE A 53 6.36 16.82 14.39
C ILE A 53 5.00 17.23 13.83
N ILE A 54 5.01 17.83 12.65
CA ILE A 54 3.78 18.17 11.93
C ILE A 54 3.54 17.06 10.91
N MET A 55 2.33 16.50 10.90
CA MET A 55 1.92 15.50 9.93
C MET A 55 0.67 15.95 9.18
N ASP A 56 0.65 15.70 7.88
CA ASP A 56 -0.46 15.91 6.96
C ASP A 56 -0.66 14.61 6.20
N ILE A 57 -1.69 13.85 6.57
CA ILE A 57 -1.95 12.51 6.05
C ILE A 57 -3.35 12.50 5.45
N ALA A 58 -3.45 12.06 4.20
CA ALA A 58 -4.72 11.80 3.54
C ALA A 58 -4.70 10.41 2.91
N LEU A 59 -5.89 9.82 2.77
CA LEU A 59 -6.06 8.48 2.26
C LEU A 59 -7.47 8.27 1.68
N GLN A 60 -7.55 7.43 0.65
CA GLN A 60 -8.80 7.07 -0.02
C GLN A 60 -8.70 5.66 -0.60
N TRP A 61 -9.72 4.83 -0.35
CA TRP A 61 -9.87 3.54 -1.04
C TRP A 61 -10.64 3.70 -2.35
N TYR A 62 -10.27 2.89 -3.33
CA TYR A 62 -10.91 2.84 -4.65
C TYR A 62 -11.46 1.45 -4.92
N VAL A 63 -12.57 1.39 -5.66
CA VAL A 63 -13.22 0.13 -6.03
C VAL A 63 -12.31 -0.69 -6.94
N ASP A 64 -11.75 -0.04 -7.97
CA ASP A 64 -11.04 -0.68 -9.09
C ASP A 64 -9.56 -0.97 -8.80
N GLY A 65 -9.08 -0.66 -7.59
CA GLY A 65 -7.69 -0.86 -7.21
C GLY A 65 -7.44 -2.25 -6.61
N TYR A 66 -6.36 -2.91 -7.03
CA TYR A 66 -5.91 -4.22 -6.53
C TYR A 66 -4.55 -4.17 -5.81
N SER A 67 -3.96 -2.98 -5.71
CA SER A 67 -2.71 -2.71 -4.99
C SER A 67 -2.80 -1.40 -4.23
N ASP A 68 -1.93 -1.22 -3.24
CA ASP A 68 -1.81 0.05 -2.53
C ASP A 68 -0.82 1.00 -3.22
N THR A 69 -1.10 2.30 -3.11
CA THR A 69 -0.22 3.39 -3.56
C THR A 69 0.05 4.30 -2.36
N MET A 70 1.26 4.22 -1.81
CA MET A 70 1.69 4.99 -0.64
C MET A 70 2.76 6.00 -1.06
N LEU A 71 2.47 7.29 -0.95
CA LEU A 71 3.38 8.37 -1.29
C LEU A 71 3.87 9.06 0.00
N GLY A 72 5.15 8.91 0.33
CA GLY A 72 5.74 9.47 1.55
C GLY A 72 6.60 10.69 1.28
N TYR A 73 6.52 11.68 2.18
CA TYR A 73 7.33 12.89 2.17
C TYR A 73 7.83 13.18 3.58
N ALA A 74 9.12 13.50 3.71
CA ALA A 74 9.72 13.98 4.94
C ALA A 74 10.40 15.33 4.66
N ASN A 75 9.96 16.39 5.34
CA ASN A 75 10.41 17.78 5.12
C ASN A 75 10.31 18.22 3.66
N GLY A 76 9.27 17.77 2.96
CA GLY A 76 9.06 18.04 1.53
C GLY A 76 9.88 17.15 0.57
N ILE A 77 10.82 16.34 1.09
CA ILE A 77 11.59 15.39 0.28
C ILE A 77 10.79 14.10 0.12
N ARG A 78 10.66 13.63 -1.13
CA ARG A 78 9.99 12.36 -1.43
C ARG A 78 10.81 11.18 -0.94
N THR A 79 10.18 10.30 -0.15
CA THR A 79 10.79 9.05 0.35
C THR A 79 10.32 7.86 -0.47
N ASN A 80 10.99 7.60 -1.60
CA ASN A 80 10.60 6.56 -2.56
C ASN A 80 10.67 5.13 -1.99
N ASP A 81 11.63 4.87 -1.09
CA ASP A 81 11.84 3.55 -0.49
C ASP A 81 11.07 3.39 0.83
N GLY A 82 10.18 4.34 1.15
CA GLY A 82 9.33 4.33 2.32
C GLY A 82 10.00 4.96 3.55
N GLY A 83 9.86 4.31 4.70
CA GLY A 83 10.44 4.77 5.95
C GLY A 83 9.46 4.70 7.11
N THR A 84 9.93 5.17 8.26
CA THR A 84 9.23 5.00 9.55
C THR A 84 7.84 5.63 9.57
N HIS A 85 7.63 6.76 8.90
CA HIS A 85 6.33 7.41 8.71
C HIS A 85 5.35 6.52 7.94
N ILE A 86 5.73 5.98 6.78
CA ILE A 86 4.87 5.10 5.99
C ILE A 86 4.61 3.78 6.73
N ASP A 87 5.64 3.22 7.36
CA ASP A 87 5.52 1.97 8.13
C ASP A 87 4.57 2.13 9.32
N GLY A 88 4.54 3.31 9.94
CA GLY A 88 3.55 3.69 10.96
C GLY A 88 2.11 3.69 10.42
N VAL A 89 1.87 4.35 9.29
CA VAL A 89 0.54 4.36 8.64
C VAL A 89 0.09 2.94 8.28
N LYS A 90 0.97 2.15 7.66
CA LYS A 90 0.66 0.77 7.26
C LYS A 90 0.26 -0.09 8.47
N ALA A 91 1.03 -0.01 9.56
CA ALA A 91 0.74 -0.74 10.79
C ALA A 91 -0.61 -0.30 11.41
N SER A 92 -0.84 1.01 11.47
CA SER A 92 -2.03 1.60 12.06
C SER A 92 -3.31 1.20 11.34
N ILE A 93 -3.33 1.29 10.01
CA ILE A 93 -4.47 0.88 9.18
C ILE A 93 -4.79 -0.60 9.41
N THR A 94 -3.77 -1.47 9.36
CA THR A 94 -3.95 -2.91 9.56
C THR A 94 -4.47 -3.24 10.96
N ARG A 95 -3.93 -2.61 12.01
CA ARG A 95 -4.41 -2.82 13.38
C ARG A 95 -5.85 -2.34 13.55
N THR A 96 -6.15 -1.13 13.11
CA THR A 96 -7.45 -0.48 13.30
C THR A 96 -8.56 -1.23 12.58
N LEU A 97 -8.38 -1.58 11.30
CA LEU A 97 -9.39 -2.30 10.54
C LEU A 97 -9.61 -3.72 11.06
N ASN A 98 -8.55 -4.44 11.50
CA ASN A 98 -8.73 -5.75 12.13
C ASN A 98 -9.49 -5.66 13.46
N ASN A 99 -9.29 -4.59 14.24
CA ASN A 99 -10.05 -4.40 15.48
C ASN A 99 -11.54 -4.20 15.20
N PHE A 100 -11.88 -3.39 14.19
CA PHE A 100 -13.27 -3.22 13.75
C PHE A 100 -13.85 -4.50 13.13
N ALA A 101 -13.06 -5.25 12.36
CA ALA A 101 -13.49 -6.52 11.77
C ALA A 101 -13.90 -7.55 12.84
N LYS A 102 -13.11 -7.65 13.94
CA LYS A 102 -13.41 -8.54 15.07
C LYS A 102 -14.70 -8.16 15.82
N GLN A 103 -15.01 -6.87 15.89
CA GLN A 103 -16.22 -6.37 16.53
C GLN A 103 -17.44 -6.48 15.61
N SER A 104 -17.21 -6.49 14.30
CA SER A 104 -18.27 -6.59 13.31
C SER A 104 -18.94 -7.97 13.34
N LYS A 105 -20.28 -7.96 13.31
CA LYS A 105 -21.07 -9.21 13.26
C LYS A 105 -21.07 -9.85 11.87
N VAL A 106 -20.48 -9.19 10.87
CA VAL A 106 -20.51 -9.61 9.45
C VAL A 106 -19.63 -10.83 9.18
N PHE A 107 -18.58 -11.05 9.98
CA PHE A 107 -17.57 -12.09 9.70
C PHE A 107 -17.61 -13.28 10.67
N LYS A 108 -18.71 -13.45 11.41
CA LYS A 108 -18.85 -14.37 12.56
C LYS A 108 -18.58 -15.86 12.32
N GLU A 109 -18.51 -16.32 11.07
CA GLU A 109 -18.37 -17.76 10.78
C GLU A 109 -16.91 -18.20 10.59
N GLU A 110 -15.97 -17.28 10.43
CA GLU A 110 -14.54 -17.56 10.33
C GLU A 110 -13.78 -16.52 11.17
N ASP A 111 -12.83 -16.92 12.02
CA ASP A 111 -11.91 -15.99 12.71
C ASP A 111 -10.98 -15.31 11.68
N VAL A 112 -11.53 -14.45 10.83
CA VAL A 112 -10.82 -13.84 9.72
C VAL A 112 -9.90 -12.76 10.26
N THR A 113 -8.59 -12.98 10.10
CA THR A 113 -7.57 -11.96 10.33
C THR A 113 -7.02 -11.49 8.99
N PHE A 114 -7.21 -10.21 8.69
CA PHE A 114 -6.71 -9.61 7.46
C PHE A 114 -5.21 -9.31 7.57
N SER A 115 -4.44 -9.70 6.55
CA SER A 115 -3.08 -9.24 6.38
C SER A 115 -3.06 -7.76 6.01
N GLY A 116 -1.89 -7.13 6.10
CA GLY A 116 -1.72 -5.74 5.68
C GLY A 116 -2.04 -5.51 4.20
N GLU A 117 -1.78 -6.50 3.35
CA GLU A 117 -2.07 -6.42 1.90
C GLU A 117 -3.57 -6.41 1.64
N HIS A 118 -4.34 -7.23 2.37
CA HIS A 118 -5.80 -7.29 2.18
C HIS A 118 -6.46 -5.97 2.55
N VAL A 119 -6.07 -5.36 3.68
CA VAL A 119 -6.70 -4.12 4.14
C VAL A 119 -6.30 -2.89 3.31
N ARG A 120 -5.13 -2.93 2.66
CA ARG A 120 -4.65 -1.81 1.84
C ARG A 120 -4.98 -2.00 0.36
N GLU A 121 -5.66 -3.07 -0.03
CA GLU A 121 -6.05 -3.27 -1.43
C GLU A 121 -6.85 -2.07 -1.94
N GLY A 122 -6.36 -1.43 -3.01
CA GLY A 122 -6.99 -0.26 -3.61
C GLY A 122 -6.87 1.03 -2.80
N LEU A 123 -6.00 1.08 -1.79
CA LEU A 123 -5.70 2.28 -1.03
C LEU A 123 -4.76 3.21 -1.80
N THR A 124 -5.08 4.50 -1.91
CA THR A 124 -4.08 5.55 -2.15
C THR A 124 -3.93 6.39 -0.90
N CYS A 125 -2.70 6.65 -0.50
CA CYS A 125 -2.41 7.42 0.70
C CYS A 125 -1.19 8.31 0.48
N VAL A 126 -1.28 9.53 0.98
CA VAL A 126 -0.21 10.52 1.00
C VAL A 126 0.15 10.77 2.45
N VAL A 127 1.42 10.59 2.78
CA VAL A 127 1.96 10.75 4.13
C VAL A 127 3.05 11.82 4.09
N SER A 128 2.75 13.02 4.59
CA SER A 128 3.72 14.10 4.70
C SER A 128 4.04 14.37 6.17
N VAL A 129 5.32 14.35 6.53
CA VAL A 129 5.80 14.68 7.87
C VAL A 129 6.86 15.78 7.81
N ILE A 130 6.81 16.69 8.77
CA ILE A 130 7.85 17.69 9.04
C ILE A 130 8.48 17.31 10.37
N VAL A 131 9.76 16.94 10.31
CA VAL A 131 10.56 16.41 11.41
C VAL A 131 11.73 17.37 11.68
N PRO A 132 11.98 17.79 12.94
CA PRO A 132 13.08 18.70 13.26
C PRO A 132 14.47 18.18 12.89
N ASN A 133 14.76 16.92 13.22
CA ASN A 133 16.06 16.27 12.97
C ASN A 133 15.86 14.98 12.16
N PRO A 134 15.64 15.10 10.83
CA PRO A 134 15.37 13.93 10.00
C PRO A 134 16.64 13.14 9.74
N GLU A 135 16.58 11.84 10.01
CA GLU A 135 17.61 10.86 9.68
C GLU A 135 17.12 10.04 8.49
N PHE A 136 17.93 9.95 7.43
CA PHE A 136 17.60 9.17 6.25
C PHE A 136 18.57 8.00 6.09
N GLU A 137 18.06 6.87 5.61
CA GLU A 137 18.89 5.74 5.22
C GLU A 137 19.53 6.03 3.85
N GLY A 138 20.87 5.88 3.78
CA GLY A 138 21.62 6.04 2.54
C GLY A 138 21.82 7.49 2.08
N ARG A 139 22.62 7.65 1.02
CA ARG A 139 23.01 8.96 0.48
C ARG A 139 21.88 9.65 -0.29
N THR A 140 21.00 8.88 -0.90
CA THR A 140 19.91 9.35 -1.77
C THR A 140 18.67 9.84 -1.00
N LYS A 141 18.69 9.78 0.35
CA LYS A 141 17.59 10.20 1.22
C LYS A 141 16.23 9.59 0.84
N THR A 142 16.23 8.33 0.41
CA THR A 142 15.03 7.67 -0.13
C THR A 142 14.13 7.06 0.95
N ARG A 143 14.63 6.91 2.18
CA ARG A 143 13.92 6.29 3.29
C ARG A 143 14.14 7.02 4.61
N LEU A 144 13.06 7.39 5.31
CA LEU A 144 13.12 8.01 6.63
C LEU A 144 13.44 6.96 7.70
N GLY A 145 14.46 7.20 8.52
CA GLY A 145 15.00 6.24 9.49
C GLY A 145 14.66 6.52 10.96
N ASN A 146 14.13 7.70 11.31
CA ASN A 146 13.85 8.06 12.70
C ASN A 146 12.81 7.11 13.35
N PRO A 147 13.17 6.25 14.33
CA PRO A 147 12.27 5.20 14.82
C PRO A 147 11.04 5.74 15.55
N TYR A 148 11.20 6.83 16.31
CA TYR A 148 10.11 7.46 17.08
C TYR A 148 8.98 8.03 16.21
N ILE A 149 9.27 8.35 14.95
CA ILE A 149 8.26 8.83 14.00
C ILE A 149 7.22 7.74 13.70
N ARG A 150 7.63 6.47 13.66
CA ARG A 150 6.71 5.35 13.40
C ARG A 150 5.60 5.31 14.45
N GLU A 151 5.96 5.40 15.72
CA GLU A 151 5.01 5.34 16.83
C GLU A 151 4.07 6.54 16.85
N ILE A 152 4.60 7.74 16.64
CA ILE A 152 3.83 9.00 16.64
C ILE A 152 2.81 9.02 15.50
N VAL A 153 3.21 8.55 14.31
CA VAL A 153 2.30 8.41 13.17
C VAL A 153 1.28 7.30 13.42
N ASP A 154 1.70 6.14 13.93
CA ASP A 154 0.82 5.02 14.23
C ASP A 154 -0.33 5.40 15.19
N GLN A 155 0.00 6.06 16.29
CA GLN A 155 -0.97 6.55 17.28
C GLN A 155 -1.91 7.60 16.67
N SER A 156 -1.38 8.53 15.88
CA SER A 156 -2.16 9.62 15.31
C SER A 156 -3.17 9.12 14.27
N VAL A 157 -2.74 8.20 13.40
CA VAL A 157 -3.61 7.57 12.40
C VAL A 157 -4.66 6.69 13.06
N GLN A 158 -4.30 5.94 14.12
CA GLN A 158 -5.26 5.09 14.81
C GLN A 158 -6.37 5.93 15.43
N MET A 159 -6.02 7.00 16.15
CA MET A 159 -7.01 7.87 16.78
C MET A 159 -7.97 8.48 15.75
N TYR A 160 -7.42 9.00 14.64
CA TYR A 160 -8.25 9.56 13.58
C TYR A 160 -9.16 8.52 12.92
N LEU A 161 -8.63 7.36 12.54
CA LEU A 161 -9.42 6.32 11.86
C LEU A 161 -10.50 5.74 12.78
N THR A 162 -10.21 5.54 14.07
CA THR A 162 -11.21 5.10 15.04
C THR A 162 -12.37 6.09 15.12
N GLU A 163 -12.07 7.38 15.32
CA GLU A 163 -13.09 8.43 15.36
C GLU A 163 -13.88 8.52 14.04
N TYR A 164 -13.18 8.50 12.91
CA TYR A 164 -13.83 8.59 11.60
C TYR A 164 -14.77 7.41 11.34
N PHE A 165 -14.35 6.17 11.62
CA PHE A 165 -15.19 5.00 11.36
C PHE A 165 -16.36 4.84 12.34
N GLU A 166 -16.26 5.39 13.55
CA GLU A 166 -17.41 5.49 14.47
C GLU A 166 -18.49 6.43 13.93
N LEU A 167 -18.09 7.52 13.25
CA LEU A 167 -19.00 8.48 12.63
C LEU A 167 -19.52 8.03 11.26
N HIS A 168 -18.76 7.18 10.55
CA HIS A 168 -19.03 6.73 9.18
C HIS A 168 -19.03 5.20 9.06
N PRO A 169 -20.02 4.50 9.64
CA PRO A 169 -20.08 3.04 9.64
C PRO A 169 -20.28 2.43 8.24
N ASP A 170 -20.93 3.16 7.33
CA ASP A 170 -21.13 2.79 5.93
C ASP A 170 -19.81 2.72 5.14
N VAL A 171 -18.92 3.67 5.40
CA VAL A 171 -17.55 3.70 4.84
C VAL A 171 -16.74 2.53 5.39
N LEU A 172 -16.81 2.29 6.70
CA LEU A 172 -16.14 1.16 7.35
C LEU A 172 -16.60 -0.17 6.75
N GLU A 173 -17.91 -0.38 6.61
CA GLU A 173 -18.46 -1.61 6.03
C GLU A 173 -17.97 -1.83 4.60
N SER A 174 -17.95 -0.77 3.79
CA SER A 174 -17.45 -0.82 2.41
C SER A 174 -15.98 -1.23 2.34
N ILE A 175 -15.13 -0.66 3.19
CA ILE A 175 -13.69 -0.98 3.27
C ILE A 175 -13.47 -2.42 3.76
N LEU A 176 -14.21 -2.85 4.79
CA LEU A 176 -14.11 -4.22 5.32
C LEU A 176 -14.60 -5.25 4.30
N SER A 177 -15.67 -4.96 3.56
CA SER A 177 -16.18 -5.81 2.48
C SER A 177 -15.13 -5.99 1.37
N LYS A 178 -14.48 -4.89 0.94
CA LYS A 178 -13.38 -4.97 -0.03
C LYS A 178 -12.20 -5.79 0.51
N SER A 179 -11.79 -5.55 1.76
CA SER A 179 -10.71 -6.30 2.43
C SER A 179 -11.02 -7.80 2.52
N PHE A 180 -12.29 -8.14 2.74
CA PHE A 180 -12.74 -9.53 2.79
C PHE A 180 -12.72 -10.21 1.42
N ASN A 181 -13.10 -9.51 0.37
CA ASN A 181 -12.99 -10.01 -1.00
C ASN A 181 -11.52 -10.25 -1.40
N ALA A 182 -10.62 -9.34 -1.03
CA ALA A 182 -9.17 -9.49 -1.20
C ALA A 182 -8.66 -10.76 -0.48
N TYR A 183 -9.07 -10.94 0.78
CA TYR A 183 -8.72 -12.12 1.59
C TYR A 183 -9.19 -13.43 0.95
N LYS A 184 -10.46 -13.52 0.52
CA LYS A 184 -11.01 -14.71 -0.16
C LYS A 184 -10.26 -15.03 -1.42
N THR A 185 -9.93 -14.01 -2.22
CA THR A 185 -9.17 -14.15 -3.45
C THR A 185 -7.78 -14.73 -3.17
N ALA A 186 -7.10 -14.20 -2.15
CA ALA A 186 -5.79 -14.71 -1.71
C ALA A 186 -5.85 -16.16 -1.22
N LEU A 187 -6.90 -16.55 -0.47
CA LEU A 187 -7.11 -17.92 -0.03
C LEU A 187 -7.35 -18.88 -1.21
N ALA A 188 -8.19 -18.48 -2.17
CA ALA A 188 -8.46 -19.28 -3.36
C ALA A 188 -7.19 -19.53 -4.17
N LEU A 189 -6.38 -18.47 -4.38
CA LEU A 189 -5.09 -18.58 -5.08
C LEU A 189 -4.10 -19.50 -4.35
N LYS A 190 -4.06 -19.46 -3.01
CA LYS A 190 -3.23 -20.38 -2.21
C LYS A 190 -3.65 -21.84 -2.44
N ARG A 191 -4.95 -22.14 -2.36
CA ARG A 191 -5.48 -23.49 -2.61
C ARG A 191 -5.16 -23.97 -4.03
N VAL A 192 -5.30 -23.12 -5.04
CA VAL A 192 -4.95 -23.45 -6.44
C VAL A 192 -3.46 -23.81 -6.56
N ARG A 193 -2.57 -23.01 -5.96
CA ARG A 193 -1.11 -23.28 -5.98
C ARG A 193 -0.75 -24.59 -5.27
N GLU A 194 -1.43 -24.90 -4.17
CA GLU A 194 -1.23 -26.16 -3.45
C GLU A 194 -1.66 -27.37 -4.28
N VAL A 195 -2.80 -27.30 -4.97
CA VAL A 195 -3.28 -28.37 -5.88
C VAL A 195 -2.31 -28.59 -7.05
N ILE A 196 -1.78 -27.51 -7.63
CA ILE A 196 -0.78 -27.61 -8.71
C ILE A 196 0.49 -28.29 -8.19
N ARG A 197 0.96 -27.90 -7.00
CA ARG A 197 2.15 -28.49 -6.38
C ARG A 197 1.94 -29.96 -6.03
N SER A 198 0.81 -30.35 -5.44
CA SER A 198 0.52 -31.76 -5.13
C SER A 198 0.40 -32.62 -6.38
N ASN A 199 -0.18 -32.09 -7.47
CA ASN A 199 -0.29 -32.82 -8.73
C ASN A 199 1.07 -33.01 -9.42
N SER A 200 1.98 -32.03 -9.33
CA SER A 200 3.35 -32.16 -9.87
C SER A 200 4.19 -33.26 -9.20
N VAL A 201 3.87 -33.63 -7.95
CA VAL A 201 4.55 -34.71 -7.20
C VAL A 201 3.96 -36.08 -7.51
N SER A 202 2.71 -36.16 -7.99
CA SER A 202 2.00 -37.41 -8.27
C SER A 202 2.25 -37.98 -9.67
N THR A 203 2.88 -37.24 -10.58
CA THR A 203 3.24 -37.74 -11.92
C THR A 203 4.65 -38.32 -11.91
N PRO A 204 4.85 -39.65 -11.99
CA PRO A 204 6.12 -40.16 -12.49
C PRO A 204 6.22 -39.69 -13.94
N CYS A 205 7.23 -38.87 -14.22
CA CYS A 205 7.60 -38.52 -15.59
C CYS A 205 7.93 -39.82 -16.32
N THR A 206 6.96 -40.37 -17.07
CA THR A 206 7.27 -41.33 -18.13
C THR A 206 7.94 -40.51 -19.22
N ILE A 207 9.25 -40.37 -19.11
CA ILE A 207 10.11 -39.84 -20.17
C ILE A 207 9.95 -40.82 -21.33
N SER A 208 9.05 -40.48 -22.25
CA SER A 208 8.87 -41.23 -23.49
C SER A 208 10.23 -41.34 -24.17
N GLU A 209 10.66 -42.57 -24.40
CA GLU A 209 11.90 -42.98 -25.07
C GLU A 209 12.02 -42.34 -26.46
N LYS A 210 12.54 -41.12 -26.53
CA LYS A 210 12.91 -40.48 -27.81
C LYS A 210 14.02 -39.45 -27.68
N LEU A 211 14.90 -39.61 -26.69
CA LEU A 211 16.20 -38.94 -26.65
C LEU A 211 17.27 -39.97 -26.93
N THR A 212 17.39 -40.26 -28.22
CA THR A 212 18.53 -40.99 -28.78
C THR A 212 19.79 -40.20 -28.48
N ASN A 213 20.73 -40.86 -27.79
CA ASN A 213 22.10 -40.43 -27.60
C ASN A 213 22.69 -39.86 -28.90
N CYS A 214 23.17 -38.62 -28.85
CA CYS A 214 24.25 -38.15 -29.72
C CYS A 214 25.22 -37.34 -28.87
N SER A 215 26.12 -38.06 -28.19
CA SER A 215 27.42 -37.51 -27.83
C SER A 215 28.16 -37.15 -29.12
N SER A 216 28.51 -35.88 -29.28
CA SER A 216 29.67 -35.50 -30.08
C SER A 216 30.42 -34.39 -29.35
N GLU A 217 31.56 -34.80 -28.80
CA GLU A 217 32.66 -33.94 -28.38
C GLU A 217 33.02 -32.95 -29.49
N LYS A 218 33.27 -31.68 -29.17
CA LYS A 218 34.51 -30.91 -29.49
C LYS A 218 34.49 -29.54 -28.76
N PRO A 219 35.44 -29.24 -27.86
CA PRO A 219 35.73 -27.88 -27.43
C PRO A 219 36.76 -27.26 -28.40
N GLY A 220 36.31 -26.33 -29.24
CA GLY A 220 37.18 -25.54 -30.12
C GLY A 220 37.41 -24.16 -29.54
N MET A 221 38.60 -23.95 -28.96
CA MET A 221 39.17 -22.64 -28.67
C MET A 221 39.59 -21.97 -29.97
N TYR A 222 39.26 -20.68 -30.14
CA TYR A 222 40.11 -19.63 -30.71
C TYR A 222 39.67 -18.29 -30.14
#